data_AF-A0A2V8GGN4-F1
#
_entry.id   AF-A0A2V8GGN4-F1
#
_cell.length_a   1.000
_cell.length_b   1.000
_cell.length_c   1.000
_cell.angle_alpha   90.00
_cell.angle_beta   90.00
_cell.angle_gamma   90.00
#
_symmetry.space_group_name_H-M   'P 1'
#
loop_
_entity.id
_entity.type
_entity.pdbx_description
1 polymer ?
#
loop_
_entity_poly.entity_id
_entity_poly.type
_entity_poly.pdbx_seq_one_letter_code
_entity_poly.pdbx_strand_id
1 'polypeptide(L)'
;VLAFVDGRATCTDLRSLAALRRREFRVYEDTPAPDDRFETRGPVYVGHAFRPAQAAAPETGDARTGLGCSPGVVRGPVRIVTDPRTVDLARRAVLVAEHTDPGWIMVFPSALGVLVERGSLLSHAAIVARELGIPAIVSVPGLTRWLRDGDWVEMDGATGTIRRVTAPDA
;
A
#
# COMPACT_ATOMS: atom_id res chain seq x y z
N VAL A 1 0.84 29.99 4.14
CA VAL A 1 0.06 30.99 3.40
C VAL A 1 -1.27 31.27 4.08
N LEU A 2 -2.15 30.27 4.25
CA LEU A 2 -3.44 30.47 4.95
C LEU A 2 -3.30 31.07 6.36
N ALA A 3 -2.38 30.56 7.18
CA ALA A 3 -2.13 31.15 8.50
C ALA A 3 -1.66 32.63 8.44
N PHE A 4 -0.96 33.05 7.39
CA PHE A 4 -0.53 34.44 7.22
C PHE A 4 -1.70 35.34 6.84
N VAL A 5 -2.57 34.86 5.94
CA VAL A 5 -3.79 35.55 5.53
C VAL A 5 -4.76 35.68 6.71
N ASP A 6 -4.92 34.62 7.50
CA ASP A 6 -5.82 34.60 8.66
C ASP A 6 -5.23 35.27 9.92
N GLY A 7 -4.02 35.86 9.84
CA GLY A 7 -3.36 36.51 10.99
C GLY A 7 -2.85 35.56 12.08
N ARG A 8 -2.78 34.26 11.81
CA ARG A 8 -2.31 33.19 12.73
C ARG A 8 -0.87 32.75 12.48
N ALA A 9 -0.14 33.42 11.59
CA ALA A 9 1.22 33.05 11.27
C ALA A 9 2.17 33.40 12.42
N THR A 10 3.02 32.44 12.78
CA THR A 10 4.08 32.61 13.77
C THR A 10 5.39 33.15 13.15
N CYS A 11 5.43 33.33 11.82
CA CYS A 11 6.56 33.87 11.06
C CYS A 11 6.05 34.60 9.81
N THR A 12 6.65 35.74 9.49
CA THR A 12 6.31 36.57 8.31
C THR A 12 7.24 36.33 7.11
N ASP A 13 8.45 35.79 7.32
CA ASP A 13 9.36 35.39 6.25
C ASP A 13 8.98 34.01 5.68
N LEU A 14 7.99 34.02 4.78
CA LEU A 14 7.46 32.81 4.15
C LEU A 14 8.47 32.13 3.22
N ARG A 15 9.41 32.88 2.65
CA ARG A 15 10.42 32.33 1.73
C ARG A 15 11.40 31.46 2.50
N SER A 16 11.93 31.97 3.60
CA SER A 16 12.85 31.20 4.46
C SER A 16 12.14 30.02 5.10
N LEU A 17 10.89 30.18 5.54
CA LEU A 17 10.09 29.07 6.06
C LEU A 17 9.88 27.96 5.00
N ALA A 18 9.56 28.32 3.75
CA ALA A 18 9.40 27.34 2.68
C ALA A 18 10.73 26.60 2.39
N ALA A 19 11.85 27.33 2.39
CA ALA A 19 13.17 26.71 2.20
C ALA A 19 13.53 25.74 3.34
N LEU A 20 13.23 26.09 4.59
CA LEU A 20 13.40 25.20 5.75
C LEU A 20 12.53 23.94 5.60
N ARG A 21 11.24 24.09 5.31
CA ARG A 21 10.30 22.96 5.18
C ARG A 21 10.68 22.01 4.05
N ARG A 22 11.22 22.51 2.93
CA ARG A 22 11.78 21.66 1.86
C ARG A 22 13.04 20.90 2.28
N ARG A 23 13.85 21.43 3.21
CA ARG A 23 14.99 20.68 3.78
C ARG A 23 14.49 19.60 4.73
N GLU A 24 13.57 19.92 5.63
CA GLU A 24 12.94 18.96 6.53
C GLU A 24 12.24 17.82 5.77
N PHE A 25 11.49 18.15 4.71
CA PHE A 25 10.76 17.16 3.92
C PHE A 25 11.69 16.16 3.20
N ARG A 26 12.84 16.61 2.69
CA ARG A 26 13.84 15.70 2.09
C ARG A 26 14.36 14.67 3.09
N VAL A 27 14.54 15.06 4.35
CA VAL A 27 14.92 14.11 5.40
C VAL A 27 13.81 13.09 5.62
N TYR A 28 12.54 13.50 5.55
CA TYR A 28 11.40 12.58 5.67
C TYR A 28 11.30 11.60 4.50
N GLU A 29 11.61 12.01 3.27
CA GLU A 29 11.62 11.11 2.10
C GLU A 29 12.62 9.95 2.28
N ASP A 30 13.76 10.22 2.92
CA ASP A 30 14.80 9.21 3.18
C ASP A 30 14.58 8.43 4.50
N THR A 31 13.62 8.87 5.33
CA THR A 31 13.32 8.21 6.60
C THR A 31 12.35 7.05 6.38
N PRO A 32 12.61 5.84 6.92
CA PRO A 32 11.66 4.75 6.86
C PRO A 32 10.30 5.17 7.41
N ALA A 33 9.23 4.78 6.72
CA ALA A 33 7.89 4.97 7.26
C ALA A 33 7.80 4.28 8.63
N PRO A 34 7.13 4.91 9.61
CA PRO A 34 6.87 4.24 10.88
C PRO A 34 5.97 3.03 10.65
N ASP A 35 6.00 2.10 11.60
CA ASP A 35 5.15 0.90 11.57
C ASP A 35 3.66 1.28 11.50
N ASP A 36 2.80 0.39 11.01
CA ASP A 36 1.35 0.64 10.92
C ASP A 36 0.72 1.00 12.27
N ARG A 37 1.34 0.52 13.36
CA ARG A 37 1.02 0.90 14.74
C ARG A 37 2.31 1.24 15.46
N PHE A 38 2.42 2.52 15.83
CA PHE A 38 3.55 3.03 16.59
C PHE A 38 3.10 3.83 17.79
N GLU A 39 3.96 3.90 18.79
CA GLU A 39 3.87 4.88 19.87
C GLU A 39 4.89 5.99 19.64
N THR A 40 4.51 7.22 19.98
CA THR A 40 5.45 8.34 20.06
C THR A 40 5.87 8.55 21.50
N ARG A 41 7.17 8.74 21.73
CA ARG A 41 7.71 9.15 23.03
C ARG A 41 8.57 10.39 22.88
N GLY A 42 8.56 11.24 23.90
CA GLY A 42 9.34 12.49 23.93
C GLY A 42 8.59 13.74 23.47
N PRO A 43 9.28 14.89 23.40
CA PRO A 43 8.68 16.18 23.06
C PRO A 43 8.15 16.22 21.62
N VAL A 44 6.99 16.86 21.42
CA VAL A 44 6.40 17.06 20.09
C VAL A 44 7.35 17.85 19.19
N TYR A 45 7.57 17.38 17.96
CA TYR A 45 8.45 17.98 16.95
C TYR A 45 9.97 17.90 17.24
N VAL A 46 10.42 17.09 18.21
CA VAL A 46 11.85 16.90 18.51
C VAL A 46 12.24 15.44 18.33
N GLY A 47 12.27 14.98 17.08
CA GLY A 47 12.78 13.65 16.73
C GLY A 47 12.05 12.52 17.46
N HIS A 48 10.77 12.33 17.14
CA HIS A 48 9.99 11.24 17.74
C HIS A 48 10.64 9.88 17.45
N ALA A 49 10.97 9.16 18.52
CA ALA A 49 11.29 7.75 18.41
C ALA A 49 9.97 6.99 18.19
N PHE A 50 9.74 6.58 16.94
CA PHE A 50 8.66 5.67 16.59
C PHE A 50 9.07 4.27 17.00
N ARG A 51 8.31 3.66 17.91
CA ARG A 51 8.51 2.25 18.29
C ARG A 51 7.33 1.42 17.82
N PRO A 52 7.56 0.21 17.26
CA PRO A 52 6.48 -0.71 16.94
C PRO A 52 5.66 -0.96 18.20
N ALA A 53 4.34 -0.80 18.09
CA ALA A 53 3.43 -1.17 19.16
C ALA A 53 3.39 -2.71 19.36
N GLN A 54 3.80 -3.48 18.35
CA GLN A 54 3.87 -4.94 18.38
C GLN A 54 4.96 -5.47 17.44
N ALA A 55 5.72 -6.49 17.86
CA ALA A 55 6.70 -7.14 17.00
C ALA A 55 6.00 -7.95 15.89
N ALA A 56 6.44 -7.77 14.64
CA ALA A 56 5.95 -8.56 13.51
C ALA A 56 6.30 -10.04 13.69
N ALA A 57 5.34 -10.93 13.46
CA ALA A 57 5.58 -12.37 13.47
C ALA A 57 6.51 -12.75 12.30
N PRO A 58 7.36 -13.79 12.45
CA PRO A 58 8.28 -14.21 11.40
C PRO A 58 7.52 -14.60 10.12
N GLU A 59 7.96 -14.01 9.01
CA GLU A 59 7.38 -14.09 7.67
C GLU A 59 7.74 -15.41 6.93
N THR A 60 7.83 -16.54 7.62
CA THR A 60 8.30 -17.80 6.99
C THR A 60 7.13 -18.59 6.41
N GLY A 61 7.14 -18.83 5.10
CA GLY A 61 6.21 -19.73 4.42
C GLY A 61 5.68 -19.23 3.07
N ASP A 62 5.12 -20.17 2.30
CA ASP A 62 4.60 -19.95 0.94
C ASP A 62 3.16 -19.43 0.90
N ALA A 63 2.57 -19.18 2.07
CA ALA A 63 1.21 -18.68 2.19
C ALA A 63 1.13 -17.39 3.01
N ARG A 64 0.15 -16.57 2.67
CA ARG A 64 -0.29 -15.40 3.44
C ARG A 64 -1.80 -15.40 3.53
N THR A 65 -2.30 -14.79 4.59
CA THR A 65 -3.72 -14.56 4.78
C THR A 65 -3.94 -13.08 5.00
N GLY A 66 -4.94 -12.54 4.33
CA GLY A 66 -5.50 -11.23 4.61
C GLY A 66 -7.01 -11.31 4.72
N LEU A 67 -7.64 -10.20 4.41
CA LEU A 67 -9.07 -10.03 4.46
C LEU A 67 -9.65 -10.12 3.05
N GLY A 68 -10.28 -11.25 2.73
CA GLY A 68 -11.04 -11.41 1.49
C GLY A 68 -12.17 -10.40 1.42
N CYS A 69 -12.20 -9.59 0.36
CA CYS A 69 -13.19 -8.53 0.22
C CYS A 69 -14.02 -8.63 -1.06
N SER A 70 -13.53 -9.34 -2.08
CA SER A 70 -14.28 -9.61 -3.31
C SER A 70 -14.01 -11.05 -3.75
N PRO A 71 -15.05 -11.91 -3.84
CA PRO A 71 -14.89 -13.35 -4.02
C PRO A 71 -14.38 -13.72 -5.42
N GLY A 72 -13.68 -14.84 -5.50
CA GLY A 72 -13.17 -15.43 -6.73
C GLY A 72 -11.76 -15.98 -6.56
N VAL A 73 -11.40 -16.99 -7.34
CA VAL A 73 -10.10 -17.65 -7.29
C VAL A 73 -9.35 -17.35 -8.57
N VAL A 74 -8.15 -16.80 -8.46
CA VAL A 74 -7.31 -16.48 -9.62
C VAL A 74 -5.89 -16.97 -9.41
N ARG A 75 -5.29 -17.41 -10.51
CA ARG A 75 -3.86 -17.73 -10.61
C ARG A 75 -3.24 -16.86 -11.67
N GLY A 76 -2.10 -16.26 -11.37
CA GLY A 76 -1.41 -15.43 -12.35
C GLY A 76 -0.11 -14.84 -11.86
N PRO A 77 0.65 -14.19 -12.77
CA PRO A 77 1.85 -13.46 -12.42
C PRO A 77 1.49 -12.22 -11.60
N VAL A 78 2.38 -11.85 -10.69
CA VAL A 78 2.29 -10.67 -9.84
C VAL A 78 2.91 -9.47 -10.53
N ARG A 79 2.24 -8.33 -10.40
CA ARG A 79 2.80 -7.02 -10.70
C ARG A 79 2.66 -6.12 -9.48
N ILE A 80 3.78 -5.76 -8.86
CA ILE A 80 3.85 -4.74 -7.82
C ILE A 80 3.76 -3.38 -8.49
N VAL A 81 2.84 -2.54 -8.01
CA VAL A 81 2.56 -1.22 -8.57
C VAL A 81 2.70 -0.18 -7.46
N THR A 82 3.68 0.70 -7.63
CA THR A 82 3.91 1.87 -6.77
C THR A 82 3.32 3.14 -7.38
N ASP A 83 3.20 3.19 -8.71
CA ASP A 83 2.55 4.27 -9.45
C ASP A 83 1.61 3.67 -10.50
N PRO A 84 0.28 3.85 -10.36
CA PRO A 84 -0.70 3.28 -11.29
C PRO A 84 -0.54 3.80 -12.73
N ARG A 85 0.13 4.95 -12.95
CA ARG A 85 0.36 5.51 -14.29
C ARG A 85 1.41 4.74 -15.09
N THR A 86 2.20 3.90 -14.43
CA THR A 86 3.29 3.13 -15.05
C THR A 86 2.89 1.71 -15.45
N VAL A 87 1.64 1.33 -15.21
CA VAL A 87 1.14 -0.03 -15.47
C VAL A 87 0.87 -0.23 -16.95
N ASP A 88 1.47 -1.29 -17.52
CA ASP A 88 1.12 -1.79 -18.86
C ASP A 88 -0.19 -2.58 -18.80
N LEU A 89 -1.28 -1.94 -19.23
CA LEU A 89 -2.63 -2.52 -19.22
C LEU A 89 -2.80 -3.73 -20.16
N ALA A 90 -1.90 -3.94 -21.12
CA ALA A 90 -1.97 -5.07 -22.04
C ALA A 90 -1.57 -6.40 -21.34
N ARG A 91 -0.79 -6.32 -20.26
CA ARG A 91 -0.29 -7.47 -19.51
C ARG A 91 -1.13 -7.67 -18.25
N ARG A 92 -2.17 -8.50 -18.36
CA ARG A 92 -3.01 -8.86 -17.21
C ARG A 92 -2.18 -9.61 -16.18
N ALA A 93 -2.30 -9.19 -14.92
CA ALA A 93 -1.56 -9.72 -13.78
C ALA A 93 -2.40 -9.57 -12.50
N VAL A 94 -1.98 -10.24 -11.44
CA VAL A 94 -2.44 -9.93 -10.07
C VAL A 94 -1.73 -8.66 -9.63
N LEU A 95 -2.48 -7.57 -9.46
CA LEU A 95 -1.92 -6.28 -9.06
C LEU A 95 -1.69 -6.27 -7.55
N VAL A 96 -0.48 -5.90 -7.15
CA VAL A 96 -0.05 -5.85 -5.76
C VAL A 96 0.35 -4.41 -5.41
N ALA A 97 -0.17 -3.89 -4.31
CA ALA A 97 0.13 -2.53 -3.85
C ALA A 97 0.33 -2.49 -2.34
N GLU A 98 1.10 -1.51 -1.87
CA GLU A 98 1.11 -1.16 -0.44
C GLU A 98 -0.23 -0.54 -0.03
N HIS A 99 -0.72 0.40 -0.84
CA HIS A 99 -1.99 1.09 -0.68
C HIS A 99 -2.50 1.53 -2.06
N THR A 100 -3.78 1.91 -2.13
CA THR A 100 -4.41 2.40 -3.36
C THR A 100 -5.10 3.73 -3.12
N ASP A 101 -5.19 4.54 -4.17
CA ASP A 101 -5.92 5.80 -4.20
C ASP A 101 -6.84 5.86 -5.45
N PRO A 102 -7.73 6.87 -5.59
CA PRO A 102 -8.65 6.98 -6.72
C PRO A 102 -8.00 6.93 -8.11
N GLY A 103 -6.72 7.26 -8.24
CA GLY A 103 -5.96 7.15 -9.50
C GLY A 103 -5.84 5.72 -10.02
N TRP A 104 -6.11 4.71 -9.19
CA TRP A 104 -6.09 3.31 -9.58
C TRP A 104 -7.30 2.87 -10.41
N ILE A 105 -8.36 3.67 -10.49
CA ILE A 105 -9.61 3.27 -11.15
C ILE A 105 -9.40 2.82 -12.62
N MET A 106 -8.38 3.36 -13.30
CA MET A 106 -8.04 3.02 -14.68
C MET A 106 -7.28 1.70 -14.82
N VAL A 107 -6.57 1.24 -13.77
CA VAL A 107 -5.79 -0.01 -13.81
C VAL A 107 -6.58 -1.22 -13.33
N PHE A 108 -7.55 -1.03 -12.43
CA PHE A 108 -8.37 -2.11 -11.88
C PHE A 108 -8.97 -3.03 -12.96
N PRO A 109 -9.61 -2.53 -14.03
CA PRO A 109 -10.21 -3.39 -15.06
C PRO A 109 -9.24 -4.33 -15.76
N SER A 110 -7.93 -4.03 -15.76
CA SER A 110 -6.90 -4.89 -16.36
C SER A 110 -6.46 -6.04 -15.44
N ALA A 111 -6.73 -5.94 -14.15
CA ALA A 111 -6.28 -6.89 -13.14
C ALA A 111 -6.92 -8.27 -13.33
N LEU A 112 -6.16 -9.31 -13.00
CA LEU A 112 -6.70 -10.65 -12.74
C LEU A 112 -7.28 -10.71 -11.32
N GLY A 113 -6.60 -10.08 -10.37
CA GLY A 113 -7.00 -9.91 -8.99
C GLY A 113 -6.19 -8.80 -8.35
N VAL A 114 -6.60 -8.36 -7.16
CA VAL A 114 -5.95 -7.25 -6.44
C VAL A 114 -5.56 -7.69 -5.03
N LEU A 115 -4.30 -7.48 -4.67
CA LEU A 115 -3.77 -7.72 -3.34
C LEU A 115 -3.23 -6.40 -2.77
N VAL A 116 -3.68 -6.01 -1.58
CA VAL A 116 -3.25 -4.75 -0.95
C VAL A 116 -2.74 -4.98 0.46
N GLU A 117 -1.55 -4.48 0.75
CA GLU A 117 -0.92 -4.59 2.07
C GLU A 117 -1.75 -3.87 3.13
N ARG A 118 -2.11 -2.60 2.88
CA ARG A 118 -2.93 -1.77 3.77
C ARG A 118 -4.33 -1.54 3.21
N GLY A 119 -5.32 -1.94 3.97
CA GLY A 119 -6.72 -1.73 3.63
C GLY A 119 -7.66 -2.31 4.66
N SER A 120 -8.96 -2.23 4.37
CA SER A 120 -10.04 -2.82 5.16
C SER A 120 -11.21 -3.20 4.24
N LEU A 121 -12.23 -3.89 4.76
CA LEU A 121 -13.44 -4.24 3.98
C LEU A 121 -14.15 -3.04 3.34
N LEU A 122 -13.99 -1.84 3.91
CA LEU A 122 -14.61 -0.60 3.45
C LEU A 122 -13.62 0.35 2.77
N SER A 123 -12.39 -0.11 2.52
CA SER A 123 -11.37 0.69 1.83
C SER A 123 -11.70 0.86 0.34
N HIS A 124 -11.10 1.88 -0.28
CA HIS A 124 -11.28 2.17 -1.71
C HIS A 124 -11.06 0.94 -2.59
N ALA A 125 -9.94 0.22 -2.42
CA ALA A 125 -9.65 -1.00 -3.17
C ALA A 125 -10.75 -2.06 -3.02
N ALA A 126 -11.24 -2.29 -1.80
CA ALA A 126 -12.27 -3.29 -1.53
C ALA A 126 -13.63 -2.89 -2.15
N ILE A 127 -13.97 -1.60 -2.15
CA ILE A 127 -15.20 -1.11 -2.77
C ILE A 127 -15.14 -1.28 -4.30
N VAL A 128 -14.08 -0.74 -4.92
CA VAL A 128 -13.93 -0.77 -6.38
C VAL A 128 -13.78 -2.20 -6.90
N ALA A 129 -13.03 -3.07 -6.22
CA ALA A 129 -12.90 -4.46 -6.61
C ALA A 129 -14.25 -5.18 -6.67
N ARG A 130 -15.12 -4.98 -5.66
CA ARG A 130 -16.46 -5.58 -5.64
C ARG A 130 -17.37 -5.03 -6.74
N GLU A 131 -17.33 -3.72 -6.97
CA GLU A 131 -18.11 -3.07 -8.03
C GLU A 131 -17.76 -3.59 -9.42
N LEU A 132 -16.47 -3.90 -9.63
CA LEU A 132 -15.96 -4.43 -10.89
C LEU A 132 -15.94 -5.97 -10.97
N GLY A 133 -16.35 -6.66 -9.89
CA GLY A 133 -16.31 -8.13 -9.82
C GLY A 133 -14.90 -8.73 -9.89
N ILE A 134 -13.88 -7.97 -9.47
CA ILE A 134 -12.48 -8.41 -9.47
C ILE A 134 -12.17 -9.07 -8.12
N PRO A 135 -11.59 -10.28 -8.09
CA PRO A 135 -11.20 -10.93 -6.84
C PRO A 135 -10.16 -10.11 -6.09
N ALA A 136 -10.37 -9.90 -4.79
CA ALA A 136 -9.51 -9.01 -4.01
C ALA A 136 -9.33 -9.42 -2.55
N ILE A 137 -8.11 -9.19 -2.06
CA ILE A 137 -7.69 -9.41 -0.67
C ILE A 137 -6.94 -8.16 -0.21
N VAL A 138 -7.30 -7.66 0.97
CA VAL A 138 -6.65 -6.49 1.59
C VAL A 138 -6.09 -6.87 2.96
N SER A 139 -5.38 -5.95 3.62
CA SER A 139 -4.84 -6.18 4.97
C SER A 139 -3.87 -7.37 5.02
N VAL A 140 -2.87 -7.38 4.14
CA VAL A 140 -1.85 -8.42 4.07
C VAL A 140 -0.48 -7.82 4.44
N PRO A 141 -0.11 -7.74 5.74
CA PRO A 141 1.13 -7.11 6.15
C PRO A 141 2.37 -7.73 5.49
N GLY A 142 3.31 -6.90 5.03
CA GLY A 142 4.55 -7.33 4.39
C GLY A 142 4.38 -7.89 2.98
N LEU A 143 3.20 -7.78 2.36
CA LEU A 143 2.91 -8.32 1.02
C LEU A 143 3.91 -7.85 -0.05
N THR A 144 4.24 -6.55 -0.08
CA THR A 144 5.15 -5.97 -1.08
C THR A 144 6.62 -6.36 -0.86
N ARG A 145 6.99 -6.77 0.35
CA ARG A 145 8.31 -7.33 0.68
C ARG A 145 8.37 -8.83 0.42
N TRP A 146 7.24 -9.51 0.60
CA TRP A 146 7.10 -10.93 0.38
C TRP A 146 7.15 -11.23 -1.13
N LEU A 147 6.29 -10.62 -1.94
CA LEU A 147 6.24 -10.86 -3.40
C LEU A 147 7.27 -10.05 -4.17
N ARG A 148 7.54 -10.48 -5.40
CA ARG A 148 8.30 -9.74 -6.42
C ARG A 148 7.54 -9.73 -7.75
N ASP A 149 7.86 -8.76 -8.60
CA ASP A 149 7.35 -8.73 -9.98
C ASP A 149 7.68 -10.05 -10.69
N GLY A 150 6.66 -10.67 -11.31
CA GLY A 150 6.77 -11.93 -12.03
C GLY A 150 6.59 -13.19 -11.19
N ASP A 151 6.53 -13.08 -9.85
CA ASP A 151 6.14 -14.21 -9.00
C ASP A 151 4.74 -14.72 -9.38
N TRP A 152 4.50 -16.01 -9.25
CA TRP A 152 3.18 -16.58 -9.49
C TRP A 152 2.46 -16.84 -8.18
N VAL A 153 1.18 -16.44 -8.14
CA VAL A 153 0.33 -16.63 -6.97
C VAL A 153 -1.00 -17.24 -7.35
N GLU A 154 -1.53 -18.04 -6.44
CA GLU A 154 -2.95 -18.35 -6.34
C GLU A 154 -3.54 -17.49 -5.21
N MET A 155 -4.66 -16.84 -5.46
CA MET A 155 -5.41 -16.13 -4.44
C MET A 155 -6.88 -16.53 -4.45
N ASP A 156 -7.48 -16.56 -3.27
CA ASP A 156 -8.91 -16.73 -3.06
C ASP A 156 -9.46 -15.50 -2.32
N GLY A 157 -10.15 -14.64 -3.07
CA GLY A 157 -10.73 -13.41 -2.57
C GLY A 157 -11.92 -13.59 -1.61
N ALA A 158 -12.45 -14.80 -1.46
CA ALA A 158 -13.48 -15.11 -0.47
C ALA A 158 -12.86 -15.47 0.88
N THR A 159 -11.86 -16.36 0.91
CA THR A 159 -11.21 -16.79 2.15
C THR A 159 -10.10 -15.86 2.62
N GLY A 160 -9.58 -15.00 1.73
CA GLY A 160 -8.43 -14.15 2.03
C GLY A 160 -7.09 -14.88 1.94
N THR A 161 -7.04 -16.05 1.32
CA THR A 161 -5.83 -16.88 1.22
C THR A 161 -5.01 -16.54 -0.02
N ILE A 162 -3.69 -16.43 0.15
CA ILE A 162 -2.73 -16.21 -0.93
C ILE A 162 -1.64 -17.28 -0.81
N ARG A 163 -1.30 -17.94 -1.91
CA ARG A 163 -0.21 -18.93 -1.97
C ARG A 163 0.71 -18.63 -3.14
N ARG A 164 2.01 -18.71 -2.92
CA ARG A 164 2.95 -18.77 -4.04
C ARG A 164 2.80 -20.11 -4.73
N VAL A 165 2.82 -20.08 -6.06
CA VAL A 165 2.76 -21.27 -6.90
C VAL A 165 3.85 -21.16 -7.96
N THR A 166 4.25 -22.28 -8.53
CA THR A 166 5.11 -22.30 -9.70
C THR A 166 4.35 -21.78 -10.92
N ALA A 167 5.06 -21.13 -11.85
CA ALA A 167 4.49 -20.82 -13.15
C ALA A 167 4.05 -22.13 -13.83
N PRO A 168 2.92 -22.13 -14.55
CA PRO A 168 2.52 -23.28 -15.35
C PRO A 168 3.58 -23.57 -16.42
N ASP A 169 3.89 -24.84 -16.62
CA ASP A 169 4.74 -25.29 -17.71
C ASP A 169 4.08 -24.92 -19.05
N ALA A 170 4.84 -24.24 -19.92
CA ALA A 170 4.38 -23.70 -21.19
C ALA A 170 4.12 -24.77 -22.27
#